data_AF-A0A1M6L3H5-F1
#
_entry.id   AF-A0A1M6L3H5-F1
#
_cell.length_a   1.000
_cell.length_b   1.000
_cell.length_c   1.000
_cell.angle_alpha   90.00
_cell.angle_beta   90.00
_cell.angle_gamma   90.00
#
_symmetry.space_group_name_H-M   'P 1'
#
loop_
_entity.id
_entity.type
_entity.pdbx_description
1 polymer ?
#
loop_
_entity_poly.entity_id
_entity_poly.type
_entity_poly.pdbx_seq_one_letter_code
_entity_poly.pdbx_strand_id
1 'polypeptide(L)'
;MDGGRSQEDGYRADPGGPAADPPGGAEAHAGAGGGALDRWSDEALAPELVGRSYAPVTAGPVLYVPVYRDGGLIGYLWASETEEAGDFQPLLPPDVAGNVARGWWTMEHVRLRGGGLTALEALRSCAGRVDDPVGGRVDADAPESRAAGLAELRALARR
;
A
#
# COMPACT_ATOMS: atom_id res chain seq x y z
N MET A 1 16.42 -44.33 -35.09
CA MET A 1 17.63 -44.18 -34.25
C MET A 1 18.37 -42.97 -34.77
N ASP A 2 18.36 -41.92 -33.96
CA ASP A 2 19.08 -40.66 -34.11
C ASP A 2 20.58 -40.83 -34.31
N GLY A 3 21.20 -39.82 -34.94
CA GLY A 3 22.65 -39.70 -34.97
C GLY A 3 23.18 -38.53 -35.80
N GLY A 4 23.31 -37.37 -35.14
CA GLY A 4 24.51 -36.53 -35.22
C GLY A 4 24.86 -35.81 -36.53
N ARG A 5 24.72 -34.49 -36.52
CA ARG A 5 25.53 -33.59 -37.36
C ARG A 5 26.15 -32.54 -36.46
N SER A 6 27.48 -32.53 -36.40
CA SER A 6 28.27 -31.49 -35.75
C SER A 6 29.07 -30.73 -36.81
N GLN A 7 29.18 -29.41 -36.56
CA GLN A 7 30.38 -28.58 -36.74
C GLN A 7 30.76 -28.19 -38.20
N GLU A 8 31.24 -26.98 -38.56
CA GLU A 8 31.80 -25.78 -37.90
C GLU A 8 31.56 -24.59 -38.85
N ASP A 9 31.44 -23.36 -38.36
CA ASP A 9 31.75 -22.18 -39.19
C ASP A 9 32.41 -21.05 -38.39
N GLY A 10 33.69 -20.88 -38.72
CA GLY A 10 34.49 -19.66 -38.84
C GLY A 10 34.21 -18.42 -37.99
N TYR A 11 35.24 -17.99 -37.27
CA TYR A 11 35.38 -16.68 -36.64
C TYR A 11 36.23 -15.70 -37.48
N ARG A 12 35.94 -14.39 -37.29
CA ARG A 12 36.74 -13.14 -37.46
C ARG A 12 36.41 -12.28 -38.70
N ALA A 13 36.19 -10.95 -38.63
CA ALA A 13 36.88 -9.92 -37.81
C ALA A 13 36.06 -8.62 -37.58
N ASP A 14 36.30 -7.95 -36.44
CA ASP A 14 36.16 -6.49 -36.17
C ASP A 14 37.35 -5.70 -36.81
N PRO A 15 37.44 -4.34 -36.87
CA PRO A 15 36.71 -3.26 -36.15
C PRO A 15 36.36 -1.96 -36.96
N GLY A 16 35.60 -1.01 -36.38
CA GLY A 16 35.67 0.43 -36.75
C GLY A 16 34.40 1.28 -36.60
N GLY A 17 34.34 2.18 -35.60
CA GLY A 17 33.38 3.30 -35.53
C GLY A 17 33.74 4.47 -36.48
N PRO A 18 33.06 5.64 -36.48
CA PRO A 18 32.38 6.28 -35.33
C PRO A 18 31.01 6.99 -35.56
N ALA A 19 30.39 7.33 -34.42
CA ALA A 19 29.46 8.42 -34.09
C ALA A 19 28.62 9.16 -35.17
N ALA A 20 27.30 9.21 -34.91
CA ALA A 20 26.46 10.36 -35.21
C ALA A 20 25.36 10.50 -34.13
N ASP A 21 25.33 11.66 -33.48
CA ASP A 21 24.33 12.11 -32.50
C ASP A 21 22.90 12.17 -33.07
N PRO A 22 21.87 11.98 -32.22
CA PRO A 22 20.64 12.75 -32.31
C PRO A 22 20.60 13.86 -31.24
N PRO A 23 20.15 15.08 -31.58
CA PRO A 23 20.17 16.22 -30.67
C PRO A 23 18.91 16.29 -29.79
N GLY A 24 19.12 16.81 -28.57
CA GLY A 24 18.16 17.60 -27.79
C GLY A 24 16.93 16.85 -27.27
N GLY A 25 16.67 16.75 -25.97
CA GLY A 25 16.97 17.68 -24.90
C GLY A 25 15.70 17.79 -24.06
N ALA A 26 15.78 17.42 -22.80
CA ALA A 26 14.93 17.87 -21.70
C ALA A 26 15.42 17.14 -20.44
N GLU A 27 16.43 17.76 -19.84
CA GLU A 27 16.72 17.79 -18.40
C GLU A 27 15.88 16.81 -17.55
N ALA A 28 16.45 15.64 -17.28
CA ALA A 28 15.97 14.79 -16.21
C ALA A 28 16.22 15.52 -14.89
N HIS A 29 15.17 16.14 -14.36
CA HIS A 29 15.12 16.61 -12.99
C HIS A 29 15.54 15.45 -12.07
N ALA A 30 16.73 15.59 -11.50
CA ALA A 30 17.16 14.79 -10.38
C ALA A 30 16.25 15.13 -9.20
N GLY A 31 15.36 14.19 -8.86
CA GLY A 31 14.51 14.32 -7.69
C GLY A 31 13.56 13.13 -7.51
N ALA A 32 13.66 12.51 -6.33
CA ALA A 32 12.68 11.63 -5.70
C ALA A 32 12.62 10.15 -6.14
N GLY A 33 13.41 9.34 -5.43
CA GLY A 33 13.06 7.95 -5.16
C GLY A 33 11.85 7.84 -4.23
N GLY A 34 10.65 8.13 -4.75
CA GLY A 34 9.38 8.07 -4.00
C GLY A 34 8.24 7.31 -4.71
N GLY A 35 8.47 6.73 -5.88
CA GLY A 35 7.38 6.32 -6.78
C GLY A 35 6.64 5.02 -6.45
N ALA A 36 7.16 4.15 -5.58
CA ALA A 36 6.52 2.86 -5.29
C ALA A 36 5.46 2.96 -4.17
N LEU A 37 5.68 3.83 -3.18
CA LEU A 37 4.75 4.03 -2.08
C LEU A 37 3.59 4.96 -2.46
N ASP A 38 3.84 5.95 -3.32
CA ASP A 38 2.84 6.90 -3.81
C ASP A 38 1.82 6.27 -4.77
N ARG A 39 2.26 5.34 -5.62
CA ARG A 39 1.40 4.69 -6.63
C ARG A 39 0.20 3.97 -6.02
N TRP A 40 0.28 3.52 -4.78
CA TRP A 40 -0.80 2.85 -4.06
C TRP A 40 -1.52 3.74 -3.05
N SER A 41 -1.27 5.06 -3.02
CA SER A 41 -1.79 5.94 -1.97
C SER A 41 -2.61 7.16 -2.41
N ASP A 42 -3.01 7.25 -3.68
CA ASP A 42 -4.12 8.14 -4.10
C ASP A 42 -4.93 7.57 -5.29
N GLU A 43 -4.31 6.92 -6.28
CA GLU A 43 -5.01 6.42 -7.49
C GLU A 43 -5.19 4.89 -7.65
N ALA A 44 -4.72 4.04 -6.74
CA ALA A 44 -4.73 2.59 -7.00
C ALA A 44 -5.18 1.72 -5.83
N LEU A 45 -6.36 2.03 -5.27
CA LEU A 45 -7.29 0.91 -5.19
C LEU A 45 -7.48 0.44 -6.63
N ALA A 46 -7.19 -0.83 -6.90
CA ALA A 46 -7.41 -1.37 -8.23
C ALA A 46 -8.83 -0.97 -8.68
N PRO A 47 -9.08 -0.56 -9.95
CA PRO A 47 -10.37 0.00 -10.37
C PRO A 47 -11.57 -0.84 -9.94
N GLU A 48 -11.37 -2.15 -9.83
CA GLU A 48 -12.33 -3.10 -9.31
C GLU A 48 -12.69 -2.89 -7.82
N LEU A 49 -11.84 -2.35 -6.97
CA LEU A 49 -12.13 -2.09 -5.55
C LEU A 49 -12.82 -0.73 -5.31
N VAL A 50 -12.77 0.16 -6.30
CA VAL A 50 -13.46 1.46 -6.24
C VAL A 50 -14.96 1.24 -6.07
N GLY A 51 -15.56 1.89 -5.07
CA GLY A 51 -16.98 1.71 -4.74
C GLY A 51 -17.31 0.42 -3.97
N ARG A 52 -16.35 -0.49 -3.80
CA ARG A 52 -16.50 -1.71 -3.00
C ARG A 52 -15.83 -1.61 -1.63
N SER A 53 -14.77 -0.82 -1.49
CA SER A 53 -14.17 -0.42 -0.20
C SER A 53 -14.48 1.04 0.12
N TYR A 54 -14.23 1.51 1.35
CA TYR A 54 -14.30 2.93 1.69
C TYR A 54 -13.23 3.74 0.95
N ALA A 55 -13.41 5.07 0.85
CA ALA A 55 -12.40 5.92 0.23
C ALA A 55 -11.09 5.86 1.04
N PRO A 56 -9.92 5.63 0.39
CA PRO A 56 -8.65 5.42 1.09
C PRO A 56 -7.97 6.74 1.51
N VAL A 57 -8.64 7.87 1.29
CA VAL A 57 -8.14 9.21 1.59
C VAL A 57 -9.25 10.11 2.08
N THR A 58 -8.88 11.08 2.91
CA THR A 58 -9.74 12.17 3.40
C THR A 58 -8.86 13.32 3.86
N ALA A 59 -9.35 14.54 3.69
CA ALA A 59 -8.76 15.74 4.30
C ALA A 59 -9.40 16.06 5.66
N GLY A 60 -10.56 15.46 5.96
CA GLY A 60 -11.30 15.68 7.20
C GLY A 60 -10.77 14.85 8.37
N PRO A 61 -11.26 15.13 9.59
CA PRO A 61 -10.87 14.42 10.80
C PRO A 61 -11.08 12.91 10.71
N VAL A 62 -10.16 12.15 11.31
CA VAL A 62 -10.22 10.69 11.37
C VAL A 62 -10.14 10.18 12.81
N LEU A 63 -10.88 9.13 13.09
CA LEU A 63 -10.65 8.26 14.25
C LEU A 63 -9.72 7.12 13.83
N TYR A 64 -8.87 6.67 14.74
CA TYR A 64 -7.96 5.58 14.49
C TYR A 64 -7.70 4.70 15.71
N VAL A 65 -7.34 3.44 15.45
CA VAL A 65 -6.93 2.46 16.46
C VAL A 65 -5.64 1.75 16.02
N PRO A 66 -4.73 1.39 16.95
CA PRO A 66 -3.52 0.67 16.62
C PRO A 66 -3.80 -0.79 16.23
N VAL A 67 -2.98 -1.29 15.29
CA VAL A 67 -2.97 -2.70 14.89
C VAL A 67 -1.61 -3.30 15.23
N TYR A 68 -1.64 -4.42 15.95
CA TYR A 68 -0.44 -5.12 16.39
C TYR A 68 -0.29 -6.48 15.71
N ARG A 69 0.94 -6.91 15.50
CA ARG A 69 1.29 -8.25 15.03
C ARG A 69 2.60 -8.68 15.67
N ASP A 70 2.66 -9.91 16.16
CA ASP A 70 3.84 -10.47 16.84
C ASP A 70 4.35 -9.58 18.00
N GLY A 71 3.43 -8.85 18.65
CA GLY A 71 3.72 -7.90 19.73
C GLY A 71 4.22 -6.51 19.28
N GLY A 72 4.45 -6.30 17.98
CA GLY A 72 4.85 -5.01 17.41
C GLY A 72 3.68 -4.25 16.79
N LEU A 73 3.72 -2.92 16.86
CA LEU A 73 2.81 -2.05 16.11
C LEU A 73 3.14 -2.16 14.62
N ILE A 74 2.16 -2.44 13.78
CA ILE A 74 2.34 -2.52 12.32
C ILE A 74 1.62 -1.40 11.57
N GLY A 75 0.70 -0.69 12.23
CA GLY A 75 -0.01 0.43 11.64
C GLY A 75 -1.28 0.78 12.41
N TYR A 76 -2.16 1.50 11.75
CA TYR A 76 -3.41 2.01 12.30
C TYR A 76 -4.56 1.74 11.33
N LEU A 77 -5.68 1.23 11.86
CA LEU A 77 -6.94 1.38 11.16
C LEU A 77 -7.49 2.75 11.42
N TRP A 78 -8.14 3.34 10.42
CA TRP A 78 -8.75 4.64 10.56
C TRP A 78 -10.05 4.74 9.75
N ALA A 79 -10.92 5.64 10.19
CA ALA A 79 -12.13 6.04 9.48
C ALA A 79 -12.39 7.54 9.66
N SER A 80 -12.91 8.19 8.62
CA SER A 80 -13.32 9.59 8.66
C SER A 80 -14.55 9.76 9.55
N GLU A 81 -14.59 10.87 10.29
CA GLU A 81 -15.76 11.25 11.07
C GLU A 81 -16.91 11.78 10.20
N THR A 82 -16.62 12.23 8.99
CA THR A 82 -17.54 13.02 8.15
C THR A 82 -17.78 12.45 6.76
N GLU A 83 -16.98 11.47 6.33
CA GLU A 83 -17.01 10.89 4.99
C GLU A 83 -17.04 9.36 5.05
N GLU A 84 -17.49 8.70 3.97
CA GLU A 84 -17.35 7.25 3.80
C GLU A 84 -15.92 6.88 3.37
N ALA A 85 -14.97 7.25 4.23
CA ALA A 85 -13.53 7.06 4.03
C ALA A 85 -12.92 6.31 5.21
N GLY A 86 -12.04 5.36 4.93
CA GLY A 86 -11.38 4.54 5.93
C GLY A 86 -10.51 3.46 5.30
N ASP A 87 -9.35 3.21 5.90
CA ASP A 87 -8.42 2.19 5.42
C ASP A 87 -7.43 1.79 6.53
N PHE A 88 -6.45 0.97 6.17
CA PHE A 88 -5.27 0.69 6.99
C PHE A 88 -4.07 1.55 6.55
N GLN A 89 -3.51 2.28 7.51
CA GLN A 89 -2.27 3.03 7.37
C GLN A 89 -1.13 2.25 8.06
N PRO A 90 -0.26 1.55 7.33
CA PRO A 90 0.93 0.92 7.91
C PRO A 90 1.90 1.98 8.42
N LEU A 91 2.83 1.55 9.27
CA LEU A 91 4.02 2.34 9.59
C LEU A 91 4.83 2.68 8.33
N LEU A 92 5.58 3.78 8.38
CA LEU A 92 6.32 4.34 7.27
C LEU A 92 7.82 4.46 7.61
N PRO A 93 8.72 3.90 6.78
CA PRO A 93 8.44 3.08 5.60
C PRO A 93 7.80 1.73 6.00
N PRO A 94 6.90 1.16 5.18
CA PRO A 94 6.27 -0.10 5.52
C PRO A 94 7.26 -1.26 5.33
N ASP A 95 7.29 -2.17 6.29
CA ASP A 95 7.95 -3.45 6.14
C ASP A 95 7.07 -4.44 5.34
N VAL A 96 7.54 -5.69 5.19
CA VAL A 96 6.77 -6.72 4.49
C VAL A 96 5.44 -6.99 5.20
N ALA A 97 5.44 -7.02 6.53
CA ALA A 97 4.24 -7.29 7.32
C ALA A 97 3.18 -6.20 7.14
N GLY A 98 3.55 -4.93 7.21
CA GLY A 98 2.66 -3.79 7.00
C GLY A 98 2.09 -3.74 5.59
N ASN A 99 2.87 -4.08 4.56
CA ASN A 99 2.36 -4.16 3.19
C ASN A 99 1.35 -5.30 2.99
N VAL A 100 1.65 -6.47 3.57
CA VAL A 100 0.74 -7.62 3.52
C VAL A 100 -0.55 -7.35 4.31
N ALA A 101 -0.44 -6.75 5.50
CA ALA A 101 -1.58 -6.36 6.32
C ALA A 101 -2.47 -5.34 5.61
N ARG A 102 -1.90 -4.39 4.86
CA ARG A 102 -2.68 -3.43 4.06
C ARG A 102 -3.61 -4.14 3.09
N GLY A 103 -3.10 -5.06 2.26
CA GLY A 103 -3.93 -5.78 1.30
C GLY A 103 -5.06 -6.58 1.98
N TRP A 104 -4.76 -7.19 3.13
CA TRP A 104 -5.75 -7.91 3.91
C TRP A 104 -6.85 -6.98 4.46
N TRP A 105 -6.47 -5.84 5.05
CA TRP A 105 -7.42 -4.87 5.61
C TRP A 105 -8.28 -4.21 4.53
N THR A 106 -7.72 -3.95 3.34
CA THR A 106 -8.53 -3.49 2.20
C THR A 106 -9.62 -4.50 1.83
N MET A 107 -9.30 -5.80 1.80
CA MET A 107 -10.31 -6.84 1.51
C MET A 107 -11.33 -6.98 2.65
N GLU A 108 -10.90 -6.79 3.88
CA GLU A 108 -11.80 -6.80 5.03
C GLU A 108 -12.76 -5.59 5.00
N HIS A 109 -12.30 -4.40 4.64
CA HIS A 109 -13.16 -3.23 4.42
C HIS A 109 -14.17 -3.46 3.29
N VAL A 110 -13.79 -4.14 2.21
CA VAL A 110 -14.74 -4.57 1.15
C VAL A 110 -15.84 -5.45 1.73
N ARG A 111 -15.47 -6.43 2.56
CA ARG A 111 -16.42 -7.34 3.21
C ARG A 111 -17.37 -6.57 4.15
N LEU A 112 -16.85 -5.67 4.98
CA LEU A 112 -17.62 -4.87 5.94
C LEU A 112 -18.57 -3.91 5.22
N ARG A 113 -18.09 -3.19 4.19
CA ARG A 113 -18.92 -2.31 3.36
C ARG A 113 -19.99 -3.09 2.60
N GLY A 114 -19.66 -4.26 2.05
CA GLY A 114 -20.62 -5.16 1.43
C GLY A 114 -21.69 -5.68 2.39
N GLY A 115 -21.39 -5.72 3.70
CA GLY A 115 -22.34 -5.98 4.78
C GLY A 115 -23.18 -4.77 5.20
N GLY A 116 -22.98 -3.61 4.59
CA GLY A 116 -23.74 -2.38 4.85
C GLY A 116 -23.21 -1.51 5.99
N LEU A 117 -22.02 -1.79 6.52
CA LEU A 117 -21.41 -0.94 7.56
C LEU A 117 -20.83 0.33 6.92
N THR A 118 -20.99 1.45 7.60
CA THR A 118 -20.22 2.69 7.34
C THR A 118 -18.76 2.51 7.74
N ALA A 119 -17.88 3.42 7.29
CA ALA A 119 -16.45 3.36 7.65
C ALA A 119 -16.22 3.39 9.18
N LEU A 120 -16.96 4.23 9.91
CA LEU A 120 -16.87 4.31 11.37
C LEU A 120 -17.38 3.06 12.08
N GLU A 121 -18.49 2.49 11.61
CA GLU A 121 -19.00 1.22 12.15
C GLU A 121 -18.03 0.08 11.89
N ALA A 122 -17.42 0.05 10.71
CA ALA A 122 -16.38 -0.92 10.36
C ALA A 122 -15.18 -0.81 11.30
N LEU A 123 -14.64 0.40 11.53
CA LEU A 123 -13.55 0.65 12.48
C LEU A 123 -13.88 0.09 13.87
N ARG A 124 -15.05 0.45 14.40
CA ARG A 124 -15.54 0.02 15.73
C ARG A 124 -15.76 -1.49 15.83
N SER A 125 -16.23 -2.11 14.75
CA SER A 125 -16.44 -3.56 14.70
C SER A 125 -15.13 -4.36 14.74
N CYS A 126 -13.99 -3.72 14.47
CA CYS A 126 -12.68 -4.37 14.49
C CYS A 126 -12.08 -4.49 15.90
N ALA A 127 -12.60 -3.76 16.89
CA ALA A 127 -12.11 -3.84 18.27
C ALA A 127 -12.30 -5.26 18.85
N GLY A 128 -11.24 -5.80 19.46
CA GLY A 128 -11.27 -7.12 20.08
C GLY A 128 -11.27 -8.27 19.07
N ARG A 129 -10.96 -7.99 17.80
CA ARG A 129 -10.80 -9.02 16.79
C ARG A 129 -9.55 -9.85 17.09
N VAL A 130 -9.76 -11.17 17.15
CA VAL A 130 -8.73 -12.19 17.42
C VAL A 130 -7.59 -12.09 16.40
N ASP A 131 -6.38 -12.37 16.87
CA ASP A 131 -5.11 -12.34 16.14
C ASP A 131 -5.21 -13.05 14.77
N ASP A 132 -5.29 -12.26 13.70
CA ASP A 132 -5.20 -12.75 12.33
C ASP A 132 -3.72 -12.79 11.91
N PRO A 133 -3.21 -13.92 11.40
CA PRO A 133 -1.79 -14.07 11.06
C PRO A 133 -1.32 -13.14 9.93
N VAL A 134 -2.23 -12.47 9.23
CA VAL A 134 -1.94 -11.56 8.12
C VAL A 134 -2.25 -10.12 8.54
N GLY A 135 -3.49 -9.87 8.97
CA GLY A 135 -4.00 -8.55 9.34
C GLY A 135 -3.57 -8.05 10.73
N GLY A 136 -3.07 -8.94 11.59
CA GLY A 136 -2.78 -8.64 12.99
C GLY A 136 -4.05 -8.59 13.85
N ARG A 137 -3.95 -7.91 14.99
CA ARG A 137 -5.03 -7.73 15.95
C ARG A 137 -5.23 -6.26 16.31
N VAL A 138 -6.46 -5.94 16.69
CA VAL A 138 -6.82 -4.70 17.38
C VAL A 138 -7.22 -5.11 18.79
N ASP A 139 -6.53 -4.58 19.80
CA ASP A 139 -6.82 -4.91 21.19
C ASP A 139 -8.26 -4.48 21.55
N ALA A 140 -8.94 -5.26 22.40
CA ALA A 140 -10.37 -5.04 22.72
C ALA A 140 -10.64 -3.70 23.42
N ASP A 141 -9.65 -3.21 24.14
CA ASP A 141 -9.62 -1.95 24.86
C ASP A 141 -8.78 -0.89 24.15
N ALA A 142 -8.41 -1.10 22.88
CA ALA A 142 -7.66 -0.14 22.09
C ALA A 142 -8.40 1.21 22.06
N PRO A 143 -7.81 2.29 22.60
CA PRO A 143 -8.49 3.57 22.67
C PRO A 143 -8.63 4.17 21.26
N GLU A 144 -9.86 4.55 20.89
CA GLU A 144 -10.09 5.39 19.73
C GLU A 144 -9.37 6.72 19.94
N SER A 145 -8.40 7.00 19.08
CA SER A 145 -7.68 8.26 19.04
C SER A 145 -8.12 9.06 17.82
N ARG A 146 -7.86 10.38 17.84
CA ARG A 146 -8.32 11.31 16.80
C ARG A 146 -7.14 12.04 16.17
N ALA A 147 -7.20 12.23 14.86
CA ALA A 147 -6.32 13.12 14.10
C ALA A 147 -7.16 14.11 13.28
N ALA A 148 -6.63 15.30 13.02
CA ALA A 148 -7.26 16.35 12.21
C ALA A 148 -7.45 15.94 10.75
N GLY A 149 -6.70 14.93 10.29
CA GLY A 149 -6.96 14.21 9.06
C GLY A 149 -5.88 13.18 8.73
N LEU A 150 -5.99 12.54 7.56
CA LEU A 150 -5.10 11.43 7.18
C LEU A 150 -3.62 11.86 7.10
N ALA A 151 -3.34 13.12 6.75
CA ALA A 151 -1.98 13.63 6.71
C ALA A 151 -1.29 13.61 8.09
N GLU A 152 -2.03 13.93 9.16
CA GLU A 152 -1.51 13.87 10.53
C GLU A 152 -1.30 12.43 10.99
N LEU A 153 -2.24 11.53 10.68
CA LEU A 153 -2.06 10.10 10.95
C LEU A 153 -0.84 9.51 10.22
N ARG A 154 -0.61 9.89 8.95
CA ARG A 154 0.59 9.53 8.20
C ARG A 154 1.88 10.07 8.83
N ALA A 155 1.83 11.22 9.51
CA ALA A 155 2.97 11.74 10.25
C ALA A 155 3.23 10.91 11.52
N LEU A 156 2.18 10.48 12.23
CA LEU A 156 2.30 9.56 13.39
C LEU A 156 2.89 8.21 12.98
N ALA A 157 2.55 7.70 11.79
CA ALA A 157 3.04 6.44 11.28
C ALA A 157 4.54 6.42 10.91
N ARG A 158 5.25 7.56 10.93
CA ARG A 158 6.68 7.66 10.59
C ARG A 158 7.62 7.55 11.80
N ARG A 159 7.07 7.43 13.01
CA ARG A 159 7.83 7.34 14.27
C ARG A 159 8.21 5.90 14.58
#